data_AF-A0A8S3AUY8-F1
#
_entry.id   AF-A0A8S3AUY8-F1
#
_cell.length_a   1.000
_cell.length_b   1.000
_cell.length_c   1.000
_cell.angle_alpha   90.00
_cell.angle_beta   90.00
_cell.angle_gamma   90.00
#
_symmetry.space_group_name_H-M   'P 1'
#
loop_
_entity.id
_entity.type
_entity.pdbx_description
1 polymer ?
#
loop_
_entity_poly.entity_id
_entity_poly.type
_entity_poly.pdbx_seq_one_letter_code
_entity_poly.pdbx_strand_id
1 'polypeptide(L)' 'MSEKTVTTLAGALKINLTLTTLDLGNNEISYIGAGALADALKVNQNLSTLDLRENGI' A
#
# COMPACT_ATOMS: atom_id res chain seq x y z
N MET A 1 -5.54 -9.65 -4.91
CA MET A 1 -4.70 -8.78 -5.78
C MET A 1 -3.34 -9.44 -5.97
N SER A 2 -2.73 -9.37 -7.16
CA SER A 2 -1.43 -10.03 -7.35
C SER A 2 -0.29 -9.32 -6.62
N GLU A 3 0.71 -10.07 -6.15
CA GLU A 3 1.88 -9.52 -5.47
C GLU A 3 2.63 -8.49 -6.33
N LYS A 4 2.75 -8.76 -7.64
CA LYS A 4 3.35 -7.82 -8.60
C LYS A 4 2.59 -6.49 -8.65
N THR A 5 1.27 -6.53 -8.58
CA THR A 5 0.43 -5.33 -8.53
C THR A 5 0.70 -4.52 -7.26
N VAL A 6 0.75 -5.18 -6.10
CA VAL A 6 0.98 -4.52 -4.80
C VAL A 6 2.37 -3.88 -4.75
N THR A 7 3.39 -4.61 -5.20
CA THR A 7 4.78 -4.10 -5.20
C THR A 7 4.96 -2.93 -6.17
N THR A 8 4.29 -2.97 -7.33
CA THR A 8 4.27 -1.83 -8.27
C THR A 8 3.58 -0.60 -7.65
N LEU A 9 2.42 -0.81 -7.00
CA LEU A 9 1.72 0.25 -6.29
C LEU A 9 2.58 0.85 -5.16
N ALA A 10 3.24 0.01 -4.37
CA ALA A 10 4.16 0.45 -3.33
C ALA A 10 5.29 1.31 -3.90
N GLY A 11 5.86 0.93 -5.05
CA GLY A 11 6.85 1.73 -5.78
C GLY A 11 6.31 3.11 -6.18
N ALA A 12 5.10 3.17 -6.73
CA ALA A 12 4.45 4.44 -7.07
C ALA A 12 4.14 5.29 -5.83
N LEU A 13 3.73 4.66 -4.72
CA LEU A 13 3.44 5.34 -3.47
C LEU A 13 4.68 6.06 -2.92
N LYS A 14 5.89 5.49 -3.04
CA LYS A 14 7.13 6.14 -2.55
C LYS A 14 7.38 7.54 -3.12
N ILE A 15 6.98 7.77 -4.37
CA ILE A 15 7.18 9.06 -5.07
C ILE A 15 5.91 9.90 -5.16
N ASN A 16 4.78 9.39 -4.68
CA ASN A 16 3.53 10.11 -4.72
C ASN A 16 3.49 11.19 -3.63
N LEU A 17 3.37 12.45 -4.06
CA LEU A 17 3.40 13.61 -3.17
C LEU A 17 2.02 14.23 -2.88
N THR A 18 0.95 13.66 -3.41
CA THR A 18 -0.39 14.30 -3.39
C THR A 18 -1.46 13.44 -2.76
N LEU A 19 -1.29 12.11 -2.77
CA LEU A 19 -2.28 11.18 -2.26
C LEU A 19 -2.26 11.18 -0.73
N THR A 20 -3.40 11.51 -0.14
CA THR A 20 -3.59 11.55 1.32
C THR A 20 -4.35 10.33 1.85
N THR A 21 -5.15 9.67 1.01
CA THR A 21 -5.94 8.49 1.36
C THR A 21 -5.79 7.42 0.29
N LEU A 22 -5.54 6.18 0.71
CA LEU A 22 -5.45 5.01 -0.16
C LEU A 22 -6.31 3.89 0.45
N ASP A 23 -7.34 3.49 -0.27
CA ASP A 23 -8.19 2.35 0.10
C ASP A 23 -7.75 1.11 -0.67
N LEU A 24 -7.31 0.10 0.07
CA LEU A 24 -6.98 -1.22 -0.45
C LEU A 24 -7.76 -2.32 0.27
N GLY A 25 -8.91 -2.01 0.86
CA GLY A 25 -9.76 -3.00 1.52
C GLY A 25 -10.20 -4.13 0.57
N ASN A 26 -10.37 -5.34 1.12
CA ASN A 26 -10.86 -6.52 0.40
C ASN A 26 -10.09 -6.82 -0.92
N ASN A 27 -8.76 -6.76 -0.87
CA ASN A 27 -7.90 -6.97 -2.04
C ASN A 27 -6.98 -8.19 -1.92
N GLU A 28 -7.18 -9.08 -0.93
CA GLU A 28 -6.36 -10.29 -0.75
C GLU A 28 -4.84 -10.00 -0.78
N ILE A 29 -4.40 -8.94 -0.09
CA ILE A 29 -2.99 -8.56 -0.04
C ILE A 29 -2.22 -9.59 0.78
N SER A 30 -1.19 -10.21 0.18
CA SER A 30 -0.30 -11.13 0.88
C SER A 30 0.59 -10.40 1.90
N TYR A 31 1.15 -11.12 2.87
CA TYR A 31 2.14 -10.57 3.81
C TYR A 31 3.35 -9.91 3.12
N ILE A 32 3.77 -10.45 1.97
CA ILE A 32 4.85 -9.86 1.16
C ILE A 32 4.42 -8.51 0.59
N GLY A 33 3.21 -8.42 0.04
CA GLY A 33 2.62 -7.18 -0.44
C GLY A 33 2.45 -6.14 0.68
N ALA A 34 1.99 -6.57 1.86
CA ALA A 34 1.88 -5.71 3.04
C ALA A 34 3.24 -5.16 3.49
N GLY A 35 4.30 -5.99 3.46
CA GLY A 35 5.67 -5.56 3.73
C GLY A 35 6.15 -4.49 2.73
N ALA A 36 5.86 -4.67 1.44
CA ALA A 36 6.20 -3.68 0.41
C ALA A 36 5.49 -2.34 0.63
N LEU A 37 4.21 -2.37 1.02
CA LEU A 37 3.46 -1.16 1.40
C LEU A 37 4.08 -0.50 2.63
N ALA A 38 4.43 -1.26 3.66
CA ALA A 38 5.08 -0.74 4.87
C ALA A 38 6.42 -0.03 4.54
N ASP A 39 7.22 -0.60 3.64
CA ASP A 39 8.46 0.05 3.17
C ASP A 39 8.20 1.32 2.34
N ALA A 40 7.08 1.40 1.64
CA ALA A 40 6.69 2.62 0.95
C ALA A 40 6.24 3.73 1.92
N LEU A 41 5.51 3.36 2.99
CA LEU A 41 5.04 4.30 4.00
C LEU A 41 6.17 4.91 4.83
N LYS A 42 7.31 4.22 5.00
CA LYS A 42 8.49 4.79 5.68
C LYS A 42 9.03 6.06 4.98
N VAL A 43 8.79 6.21 3.68
CA VAL A 43 9.30 7.33 2.88
C VAL A 43 8.19 8.26 2.37
N ASN A 44 6.95 7.76 2.21
CA ASN A 44 5.82 8.61 1.84
C ASN A 44 5.38 9.46 3.04
N GLN A 45 5.43 10.78 2.90
CA GLN A 45 5.08 11.73 3.97
C GLN A 45 3.69 12.35 3.84
N ASN A 46 2.95 12.06 2.77
CA ASN A 46 1.66 12.70 2.47
C ASN A 46 0.47 11.79 2.77
N LEU A 47 0.65 10.47 2.66
CA LEU A 47 -0.41 9.53 2.93
C LEU A 47 -0.74 9.54 4.42
N SER A 48 -1.96 9.96 4.72
CA SER A 48 -2.48 10.09 6.08
C SER A 48 -3.40 8.93 6.45
N THR A 49 -4.05 8.30 5.47
CA THR A 49 -4.96 7.18 5.66
C THR A 49 -4.65 6.06 4.69
N LEU A 50 -4.48 4.85 5.22
CA LEU A 50 -4.37 3.61 4.45
C LEU A 50 -5.39 2.62 5.01
N ASP A 51 -6.32 2.15 4.16
CA ASP A 51 -7.26 1.09 4.52
C ASP A 51 -6.78 -0.27 3.99
N LEU A 52 -6.62 -1.23 4.90
CA LEU A 52 -6.26 -2.62 4.61
C LEU A 52 -7.27 -3.63 5.16
N ARG A 53 -8.46 -3.18 5.56
CA ARG A 53 -9.50 -4.07 6.10
C ARG A 53 -9.82 -5.19 5.11
N GLU A 54 -10.21 -6.35 5.64
CA GLU A 54 -10.61 -7.50 4.82
C GLU A 54 -9.51 -8.05 3.87
N ASN A 55 -8.22 -7.77 4.14
CA ASN A 55 -7.11 -8.42 3.42
C ASN A 55 -6.58 -9.71 4.09
N GLY A 56 -7.03 -10.04 5.30
CA GLY A 56 -6.60 -11.25 6.02
C GLY A 56 -5.16 -11.21 6.53
N ILE A 57 -4.66 -10.00 6.85
CA ILE A 57 -3.31 -9.71 7.37
C ILE A 57 -3.36 -9.08 8.76
#